data_AF-A0A7G6WX70-F1
#
_entry.id   AF-A0A7G6WX70-F1
#
_cell.length_a   1.000
_cell.length_b   1.000
_cell.length_c   1.000
_cell.angle_alpha   90.00
_cell.angle_beta   90.00
_cell.angle_gamma   90.00
#
_symmetry.space_group_name_H-M   'P 1'
#
loop_
_entity.id
_entity.type
_entity.pdbx_description
1 polymer ?
#
loop_
_entity_poly.entity_id
_entity_poly.type
_entity_poly.pdbx_seq_one_letter_code
_entity_poly.pdbx_strand_id
1 'polypeptide(L)'
;MDLVRRGAGWLLGVSLLALTAWTTVVSFLMPNWFDTSEDCAQTFERADSSGVQVATHWFPPTATCDFGGGDVRHFISPTATVLLTVAMVLIAAARRGRSVLHRPPFLRAR
;
A
#
# COMPACT_ATOMS: atom_id res chain seq x y z
N MET A 1 21.36 -0.70 -28.74
CA MET A 1 21.03 -1.26 -27.41
C MET A 1 20.65 -0.18 -26.38
N ASP A 2 21.01 1.09 -26.64
CA ASP A 2 20.84 2.20 -25.68
C ASP A 2 19.40 2.66 -25.46
N LEU A 3 18.52 2.52 -26.45
CA LEU A 3 17.10 2.90 -26.33
C LEU A 3 16.35 1.96 -25.37
N VAL A 4 16.62 0.66 -25.41
CA VAL A 4 16.03 -0.34 -24.49
C VAL A 4 16.55 -0.12 -23.07
N ARG A 5 17.84 0.22 -22.92
CA ARG A 5 18.48 0.49 -21.62
C ARG A 5 17.98 1.78 -20.97
N ARG A 6 17.77 2.85 -21.77
CA ARG A 6 17.13 4.10 -21.32
C ARG A 6 15.66 3.89 -20.93
N GLY A 7 14.90 3.12 -21.72
CA GLY A 7 13.51 2.80 -21.42
C GLY A 7 13.35 1.99 -20.12
N ALA A 8 14.23 1.00 -19.90
CA ALA A 8 14.25 0.22 -18.67
C ALA A 8 14.60 1.07 -17.43
N GLY A 9 15.60 1.95 -17.53
CA GLY A 9 15.97 2.86 -16.44
C GLY A 9 14.84 3.82 -16.05
N TRP A 10 14.12 4.36 -17.04
CA TRP A 10 12.97 5.23 -16.81
C TRP A 10 11.81 4.51 -16.12
N LEU A 11 11.48 3.30 -16.57
CA LEU A 11 10.40 2.50 -15.98
C LEU A 11 10.68 2.11 -14.52
N LEU A 12 11.94 1.77 -14.22
CA LEU A 12 12.37 1.49 -12.85
C LEU A 12 12.24 2.73 -11.97
N GLY A 13 12.67 3.89 -12.46
CA GLY A 13 12.55 5.16 -11.73
C GLY A 13 11.10 5.52 -11.41
N VAL A 14 10.21 5.52 -12.42
CA VAL A 14 8.79 5.82 -12.22
C VAL A 14 8.12 4.82 -11.28
N SER A 15 8.44 3.53 -11.44
CA SER A 15 7.88 2.48 -10.58
C SER A 15 8.35 2.59 -9.14
N LEU A 16 9.61 3.02 -8.92
CA LEU A 16 10.15 3.24 -7.60
C LEU A 16 9.46 4.43 -6.95
N LEU A 17 9.35 5.56 -7.66
CA LEU A 17 8.64 6.75 -7.18
C LEU A 17 7.18 6.45 -6.84
N ALA A 18 6.49 5.68 -7.68
CA ALA A 18 5.11 5.28 -7.42
C ALA A 18 4.99 4.38 -6.17
N LEU A 19 5.91 3.44 -5.98
CA LEU A 19 5.94 2.63 -4.75
C LEU A 19 6.27 3.46 -3.52
N THR A 20 7.25 4.37 -3.60
CA THR A 20 7.62 5.25 -2.50
C THR A 20 6.44 6.14 -2.11
N ALA A 21 5.75 6.74 -3.10
CA ALA A 21 4.56 7.53 -2.85
C ALA A 21 3.46 6.70 -2.18
N TRP A 22 3.22 5.49 -2.68
CA TRP A 22 2.24 4.58 -2.08
C TRP A 22 2.60 4.22 -0.63
N THR A 23 3.85 3.82 -0.35
CA THR A 23 4.29 3.49 1.02
C THR A 23 4.16 4.67 1.95
N THR A 24 4.50 5.88 1.50
CA THR A 24 4.38 7.10 2.29
C THR A 24 2.93 7.36 2.66
N VAL A 25 2.01 7.23 1.70
CA VAL A 25 0.57 7.41 1.97
C VAL A 25 0.05 6.36 2.94
N VAL A 26 0.41 5.09 2.79
CA VAL A 26 0.01 4.03 3.74
C VAL A 26 0.54 4.32 5.14
N SER A 27 1.80 4.71 5.28
CA SER A 27 2.40 5.07 6.56
C SER A 27 1.70 6.24 7.23
N PHE A 28 1.29 7.26 6.47
CA PHE A 28 0.55 8.41 7.01
C PHE A 28 -0.87 8.07 7.48
N LEU A 29 -1.47 7.01 6.94
CA LEU A 29 -2.81 6.56 7.31
C LEU A 29 -2.82 5.51 8.42
N MET A 30 -1.66 4.92 8.74
CA MET A 30 -1.50 4.00 9.85
C MET A 30 -1.27 4.76 11.17
N PRO A 31 -1.65 4.17 12.31
CA PRO A 31 -1.28 4.72 13.61
C PRO A 31 0.25 4.73 13.77
N ASN A 32 0.76 5.67 14.55
CA ASN A 32 2.16 5.79 14.86
C ASN A 32 2.69 4.49 15.47
N TRP A 33 3.78 3.97 14.90
CA TRP A 33 4.34 2.68 15.29
C TRP A 33 4.93 2.66 16.71
N PHE A 34 5.24 3.83 17.27
CA PHE A 34 5.80 3.94 18.62
C PHE A 34 4.71 3.85 19.70
N ASP A 35 3.54 4.48 19.49
CA ASP A 35 2.45 4.56 20.46
C ASP A 35 1.07 4.28 19.81
N THR A 36 0.92 3.11 19.21
CA THR A 36 -0.29 2.77 18.45
C THR A 36 -1.59 2.84 19.27
N SER A 37 -1.55 2.45 20.55
CA SER A 37 -2.70 2.45 21.46
C SER A 37 -3.14 3.87 21.83
N GLU A 38 -2.18 4.78 22.01
CA GLU A 38 -2.43 6.18 22.33
C GLU A 38 -3.03 6.91 21.11
N ASP A 39 -2.48 6.68 19.92
CA ASP A 39 -3.04 7.23 18.67
C ASP A 39 -4.48 6.76 18.42
N CYS A 40 -4.75 5.46 18.68
CA CYS A 40 -6.10 4.91 18.62
C CYS A 40 -7.02 5.58 19.65
N ALA A 41 -6.58 5.76 20.89
CA ALA A 41 -7.36 6.42 21.92
C ALA A 41 -7.67 7.88 21.55
N GLN A 42 -6.68 8.64 21.07
CA GLN A 42 -6.85 10.03 20.65
C GLN A 42 -7.77 10.17 19.43
N THR A 43 -7.60 9.32 18.43
CA THR A 43 -8.43 9.34 17.20
C THR A 43 -9.91 9.08 17.48
N PHE A 44 -10.22 8.27 18.49
CA PHE A 44 -11.58 7.91 18.86
C PHE A 44 -12.05 8.53 20.20
N GLU A 45 -11.37 9.59 20.65
CA GLU A 45 -11.72 10.37 21.86
C GLU A 45 -11.90 9.52 23.13
N ARG A 46 -11.03 8.52 23.33
CA ARG A 46 -11.02 7.68 24.53
C ARG A 46 -10.12 8.28 25.61
N ALA A 47 -10.61 8.23 26.84
CA ALA A 47 -9.90 8.77 28.01
C ALA A 47 -8.72 7.90 28.47
N ASP A 48 -8.67 6.64 28.04
CA ASP A 48 -7.60 5.70 28.41
C ASP A 48 -7.18 4.87 27.20
N SER A 49 -5.88 4.70 27.03
CA SER A 49 -5.24 3.83 26.04
C SER A 49 -4.87 2.45 26.62
N SER A 50 -5.11 2.24 27.93
CA SER A 50 -4.87 0.96 28.59
C SER A 50 -5.79 -0.14 28.01
N GLY A 51 -5.17 -1.26 27.62
CA GLY A 51 -5.89 -2.42 27.08
C GLY A 51 -6.32 -2.31 25.61
N VAL A 52 -6.01 -1.21 24.91
CA VAL A 52 -6.31 -1.08 23.47
C VAL A 52 -5.40 -2.01 22.66
N GLN A 53 -6.00 -2.93 21.91
CA GLN A 53 -5.28 -3.82 21.00
C GLN A 53 -5.32 -3.24 19.59
N VAL A 54 -4.14 -2.99 19.00
CA VAL A 54 -4.03 -2.45 17.65
C VAL A 54 -3.52 -3.52 16.71
N ALA A 55 -4.28 -3.78 15.65
CA ALA A 55 -3.87 -4.68 14.57
C ALA A 55 -3.65 -3.87 13.29
N THR A 56 -2.46 -4.01 12.70
CA THR A 56 -2.12 -3.38 11.43
C THR A 56 -1.68 -4.43 10.42
N HIS A 57 -2.12 -4.27 9.17
CA HIS A 57 -1.65 -5.08 8.05
C HIS A 57 -1.27 -4.17 6.89
N TRP A 58 -0.19 -4.51 6.20
CA TRP A 58 0.31 -3.74 5.06
C TRP A 58 -0.34 -4.11 3.74
N PHE A 59 -0.87 -5.34 3.62
CA PHE A 59 -1.56 -5.79 2.41
C PHE A 59 -2.67 -6.82 2.73
N PRO A 60 -3.95 -6.47 2.57
CA PRO A 60 -4.44 -5.12 2.26
C PRO A 60 -4.14 -4.13 3.41
N PRO A 61 -3.85 -2.85 3.11
CA PRO A 61 -3.52 -1.85 4.12
C PRO A 61 -4.72 -1.60 5.02
N THR A 62 -4.63 -2.08 6.26
CA THR A 62 -5.69 -2.02 7.27
C THR A 62 -5.09 -1.70 8.62
N ALA A 63 -5.85 -0.99 9.44
CA ALA A 63 -5.55 -0.73 10.82
C ALA A 63 -6.85 -0.71 11.63
N THR A 64 -6.90 -1.48 12.71
CA THR A 64 -8.05 -1.60 13.60
C THR A 64 -7.63 -1.42 15.05
N CYS A 65 -8.48 -0.76 15.82
CA CYS A 65 -8.34 -0.60 17.26
C CYS A 65 -9.46 -1.39 17.95
N ASP A 66 -9.11 -2.32 18.82
CA ASP A 66 -10.04 -3.06 19.67
C ASP A 66 -9.92 -2.53 21.10
N PHE A 67 -11.01 -1.95 21.60
CA PHE A 67 -11.10 -1.36 22.94
C PHE A 67 -11.61 -2.36 24.00
N GLY A 68 -11.81 -3.63 23.63
CA GLY A 68 -12.40 -4.65 24.48
C GLY A 68 -13.93 -4.60 24.47
N GLY A 69 -14.56 -5.64 25.01
CA GLY A 69 -16.03 -5.74 25.06
C GLY A 69 -16.73 -5.84 23.71
N GLY A 70 -15.98 -6.13 22.63
CA GLY A 70 -16.49 -6.21 21.25
C GLY A 70 -16.48 -4.89 20.49
N ASP A 71 -15.92 -3.82 21.06
CA ASP A 71 -15.84 -2.52 20.43
C ASP A 71 -14.58 -2.39 19.56
N VAL A 72 -14.73 -2.78 18.29
CA VAL A 72 -13.67 -2.71 17.29
C VAL A 72 -13.94 -1.57 16.31
N ARG A 73 -12.98 -0.66 16.16
CA ARG A 73 -13.05 0.50 15.28
C ARG A 73 -11.99 0.43 14.19
N HIS A 74 -12.36 0.82 12.98
CA HIS A 74 -11.44 0.89 11.84
C HIS A 74 -10.72 2.24 11.84
N PHE A 75 -9.41 2.21 12.12
CA PHE A 75 -8.54 3.39 12.05
C PHE A 75 -8.35 3.84 10.60
N ILE A 76 -8.08 2.88 9.70
CA ILE A 76 -8.14 3.09 8.26
C ILE A 76 -9.55 2.72 7.78
N SER A 77 -10.23 3.66 7.10
CA SER A 77 -11.56 3.39 6.56
C SER A 77 -11.52 2.27 5.51
N PRO A 78 -12.56 1.42 5.41
CA PRO A 78 -12.60 0.35 4.41
C PRO A 78 -12.45 0.86 2.97
N THR A 79 -12.95 2.07 2.69
CA THR A 79 -12.81 2.72 1.38
C THR A 79 -11.36 3.07 1.08
N ALA A 80 -10.61 3.61 2.05
CA ALA A 80 -9.18 3.88 1.90
C ALA A 80 -8.40 2.57 1.65
N THR A 81 -8.70 1.51 2.40
CA THR A 81 -8.10 0.18 2.18
C THR A 81 -8.31 -0.31 0.75
N VAL A 82 -9.53 -0.21 0.22
CA VAL A 82 -9.84 -0.62 -1.16
C VAL A 82 -9.05 0.22 -2.16
N LEU A 83 -9.06 1.55 -2.03
CA LEU A 83 -8.36 2.46 -2.93
C LEU A 83 -6.85 2.20 -2.94
N LEU A 84 -6.24 2.03 -1.77
CA LEU A 84 -4.80 1.76 -1.65
C LEU A 84 -4.43 0.38 -2.20
N THR A 85 -5.28 -0.63 -2.00
CA THR A 85 -5.07 -1.97 -2.56
C THR A 85 -5.13 -1.93 -4.09
N VAL A 86 -6.14 -1.27 -4.66
CA VAL A 86 -6.28 -1.08 -6.11
C VAL A 86 -5.08 -0.31 -6.67
N ALA A 87 -4.66 0.77 -6.01
CA ALA A 87 -3.48 1.53 -6.42
C ALA A 87 -2.22 0.66 -6.48
N MET A 88 -1.98 -0.17 -5.46
CA MET A 88 -0.83 -1.09 -5.43
C MET A 88 -0.89 -2.11 -6.58
N VAL A 89 -2.06 -2.68 -6.83
CA VAL A 89 -2.27 -3.62 -7.95
C VAL A 89 -2.02 -2.94 -9.29
N LEU A 90 -2.45 -1.68 -9.49
CA LEU A 90 -2.18 -0.92 -10.71
C LEU A 90 -0.69 -0.64 -10.91
N ILE A 91 0.03 -0.26 -9.84
CA ILE A 91 1.49 -0.07 -9.88
C ILE A 91 2.18 -1.38 -10.27
N ALA A 92 1.75 -2.51 -9.71
CA ALA A 92 2.29 -3.82 -10.05
C ALA A 92 1.95 -4.26 -11.49
N ALA A 93 0.72 -4.02 -11.95
CA ALA A 93 0.25 -4.39 -13.28
C ALA A 93 0.93 -3.55 -14.39
N ALA A 94 1.19 -2.27 -14.14
CA ALA A 94 1.91 -1.39 -15.06
C ALA A 94 3.31 -1.93 -15.40
N ARG A 95 3.94 -2.70 -14.49
CA ARG A 95 5.22 -3.37 -14.76
C ARG A 95 5.09 -4.55 -15.72
N ARG A 96 3.98 -5.31 -15.68
CA ARG A 96 3.78 -6.53 -16.50
C ARG A 96 3.22 -6.25 -17.89
N GLY A 97 2.35 -5.26 -18.05
CA GLY A 97 1.64 -5.00 -19.31
C GLY A 97 2.55 -4.69 -20.52
N ARG A 98 3.77 -4.20 -20.29
CA ARG A 98 4.69 -3.79 -21.37
C ARG A 98 5.73 -4.85 -21.76
N SER A 99 5.93 -5.89 -20.94
CA SER A 99 6.79 -7.04 -21.28
C SER A 99 6.20 -7.89 -22.41
N VAL A 100 4.87 -7.87 -22.58
CA VAL A 100 4.16 -8.62 -23.63
C VAL A 100 4.20 -7.87 -24.97
N LEU A 101 4.23 -6.54 -24.98
CA LEU A 101 4.23 -5.72 -26.19
C LEU A 101 5.59 -5.66 -26.90
N HIS A 102 6.66 -6.11 -26.25
CA HIS A 102 8.02 -6.13 -26.81
C HIS A 102 8.51 -7.55 -27.14
N ARG A 103 7.59 -8.49 -27.44
CA ARG A 103 7.96 -9.72 -28.13
C ARG A 103 8.11 -9.39 -29.62
N PRO A 104 9.33 -9.41 -30.20
CA PRO A 104 9.47 -9.29 -31.64
C PRO A 104 8.74 -10.48 -32.30
N PRO A 105 7.99 -10.26 -33.40
CA PRO A 105 7.22 -11.31 -34.08
C PRO A 105 8.08 -12.33 -34.84
N PHE A 106 9.40 -12.33 -34.68
CA PHE A 106 10.30 -13.18 -35.43
C PHE A 106 10.67 -14.43 -34.66
N LEU A 107 9.75 -15.39 -34.60
CA LEU A 107 10.02 -16.84 -34.51
C LEU A 107 8.69 -17.61 -34.57
N ARG A 108 8.02 -17.52 -35.73
CA ARG A 108 6.97 -18.46 -36.12
C ARG A 108 7.12 -18.80 -37.60
N ALA A 109 8.26 -19.39 -37.93
CA ALA A 109 8.48 -20.08 -39.20
C ALA A 109 9.49 -21.19 -38.97
N ARG A 110 8.98 -22.38 -38.65
CA ARG A 110 9.43 -23.69 -39.15
C ARG A 110 8.36 -24.71 -38.80
#